data_AF-A0A087MG92-F1
#
_entry.id   AF-A0A087MG92-F1
#
_cell.length_a   1.000
_cell.length_b   1.000
_cell.length_c   1.000
_cell.angle_alpha   90.00
_cell.angle_beta   90.00
_cell.angle_gamma   90.00
#
_symmetry.space_group_name_H-M   'P 1'
#
loop_
_entity.id
_entity.type
_entity.pdbx_description
1 polymer ?
#
loop_
_entity_poly.entity_id
_entity_poly.type
_entity_poly.pdbx_seq_one_letter_code
_entity_poly.pdbx_strand_id
1 'polypeptide(L)'
;MKFIFDLDGTITRQETLPLMAARFGIEDQIDALTEETIRGNIPFIESFIRRVGILGQYPVSEMNRLLSGMELFQGVVGFIQENPDDCIIATGNLGPWIEGLCARLGCGVRCSDANIADDRVAKLTSILRKEDVVREWKAKGETVVFVGDGNNDAEAMREADISIATGMVHWPARSVLDVADYAVFDESALLRLLAQLRASTPSRGSNTLVLSCAGMGSRLGLNSTKALMNFEDRPFVQWQMQGFSGIEDVRVVVGFQAKDVILAVTAVRPDAVFVFNHDYFSTGTGCSLYLGARHANEYVIAWDGDLMVHHEDLAACLDHDGEYLGVSEAVTEDAVFAHLDPTGHSIVGFSREDPGAYEWSGPARLRRDDVADVRGSVFEGLLHRLPLPALKVRAFDIDTVADYHYAKENFRSYIGGK
;
A
#
# COMPACT_ATOMS: atom_id res chain seq x y z
N MET A 1 -12.47 15.89 -3.76
CA MET A 1 -11.32 15.22 -3.11
C MET A 1 -10.09 16.05 -3.42
N LYS A 2 -9.21 16.29 -2.45
CA LYS A 2 -7.90 16.94 -2.65
C LYS A 2 -6.77 15.93 -2.45
N PHE A 3 -5.78 15.96 -3.34
CA PHE A 3 -4.54 15.23 -3.22
C PHE A 3 -3.43 16.18 -2.78
N ILE A 4 -2.85 15.90 -1.62
CA ILE A 4 -1.71 16.65 -1.08
C ILE A 4 -0.47 15.76 -1.21
N PHE A 5 0.55 16.25 -1.90
CA PHE A 5 1.80 15.55 -2.13
C PHE A 5 2.94 16.23 -1.36
N ASP A 6 3.81 15.45 -0.72
CA ASP A 6 5.16 15.94 -0.46
C ASP A 6 5.90 16.19 -1.79
N LEU A 7 6.94 17.01 -1.72
CA LEU A 7 7.84 17.26 -2.83
C LEU A 7 8.96 16.21 -2.87
N ASP A 8 9.78 16.18 -1.82
CA ASP A 8 10.94 15.28 -1.69
C ASP A 8 10.46 13.82 -1.53
N GLY A 9 11.20 12.86 -2.09
CA GLY A 9 10.86 11.43 -2.04
C GLY A 9 9.58 10.99 -2.78
N THR A 10 8.73 11.94 -3.16
CA THR A 10 7.36 11.73 -3.66
C THR A 10 7.18 12.23 -5.09
N ILE A 11 7.50 13.49 -5.38
CA ILE A 11 7.45 14.06 -6.74
C ILE A 11 8.85 14.11 -7.34
N THR A 12 9.84 14.55 -6.55
CA THR A 12 11.24 14.53 -6.95
C THR A 12 11.81 13.13 -6.78
N ARG A 13 12.75 12.75 -7.67
CA ARG A 13 13.44 11.45 -7.57
C ARG A 13 14.61 11.46 -6.59
N GLN A 14 14.87 12.60 -5.94
CA GLN A 14 16.00 12.87 -5.07
C GLN A 14 15.59 13.93 -4.04
N GLU A 15 16.28 13.93 -2.89
CA GLU A 15 16.11 14.92 -1.84
C GLU A 15 16.72 16.28 -2.23
N THR A 16 15.96 17.36 -2.06
CA THR A 16 16.40 18.74 -2.38
C THR A 16 17.55 19.23 -1.49
N LEU A 17 17.50 19.02 -0.16
CA LEU A 17 18.54 19.54 0.75
C LEU A 17 19.92 18.89 0.53
N PRO A 18 20.05 17.54 0.42
CA PRO A 18 21.31 16.89 0.09
C PRO A 18 21.86 17.29 -1.28
N LEU A 19 21.00 17.45 -2.30
CA LEU A 19 21.42 17.92 -3.62
C LEU A 19 22.03 19.33 -3.56
N MET A 20 21.40 20.23 -2.80
CA MET A 20 21.95 21.57 -2.55
C MET A 20 23.28 21.51 -1.77
N ALA A 21 23.38 20.64 -0.76
CA ALA A 21 24.61 20.48 0.02
C ALA A 21 25.78 20.05 -0.87
N ALA A 22 25.55 19.09 -1.76
CA ALA A 22 26.53 18.57 -2.70
C ALA A 22 27.06 19.62 -3.69
N ARG A 23 26.20 20.56 -4.09
CA ARG A 23 26.63 21.67 -4.95
C ARG A 23 27.74 22.50 -4.29
N PHE A 24 27.72 22.65 -2.96
CA PHE A 24 28.61 23.53 -2.22
C PHE A 24 29.67 22.82 -1.37
N GLY A 25 29.74 21.49 -1.42
CA GLY A 25 30.74 20.71 -0.68
C GLY A 25 30.50 20.72 0.83
N ILE A 26 29.24 20.70 1.26
CA ILE A 26 28.82 20.75 2.67
C ILE A 26 27.93 19.56 3.07
N GLU A 27 27.98 18.47 2.32
CA GLU A 27 27.23 17.23 2.55
C GLU A 27 27.41 16.75 3.99
N ASP A 28 28.65 16.64 4.46
CA ASP A 28 28.98 16.17 5.82
C ASP A 28 28.23 16.94 6.92
N GLN A 29 28.00 18.25 6.75
CA GLN A 29 27.29 19.08 7.73
C GLN A 29 25.78 18.79 7.74
N ILE A 30 25.20 18.61 6.55
CA ILE A 30 23.77 18.34 6.39
C ILE A 30 23.44 16.89 6.78
N ASP A 31 24.32 15.95 6.44
CA ASP A 31 24.18 14.53 6.77
C ASP A 31 24.27 14.32 8.28
N ALA A 32 25.24 14.96 8.96
CA ALA A 32 25.35 14.88 10.42
C ALA A 32 24.07 15.37 11.13
N LEU A 33 23.46 16.46 10.67
CA LEU A 33 22.18 16.94 11.22
C LEU A 33 21.03 15.96 10.92
N THR A 34 21.02 15.38 9.72
CA THR A 34 19.99 14.43 9.30
C THR A 34 20.06 13.15 10.12
N GLU A 35 21.25 12.60 10.35
CA GLU A 35 21.47 11.44 11.22
C GLU A 35 20.98 11.69 12.65
N GLU A 36 21.33 12.82 13.25
CA GLU A 36 20.90 13.16 14.60
C GLU A 36 19.38 13.36 14.69
N THR A 37 18.76 13.82 13.61
CA THR A 37 17.29 13.93 13.52
C THR A 37 16.64 12.56 13.45
N ILE A 38 17.17 11.66 12.61
CA ILE A 38 16.66 10.29 12.46
C ILE A 38 16.83 9.49 13.76
N ARG A 39 17.93 9.72 14.50
CA ARG A 39 18.15 9.13 15.83
C ARG A 39 17.22 9.69 16.92
N GLY A 40 16.47 10.76 16.63
CA GLY A 40 15.59 11.43 17.58
C GLY A 40 16.31 12.36 18.55
N ASN A 41 17.59 12.66 18.32
CA ASN A 41 18.38 13.56 19.17
C ASN A 41 18.03 15.04 18.91
N ILE A 42 17.60 15.37 17.69
CA ILE A 42 17.18 16.72 17.29
C ILE A 42 15.75 16.68 16.74
N PRO A 43 14.81 17.49 17.25
CA PRO A 43 13.47 17.61 16.67
C PRO A 43 13.53 18.05 15.20
N PHE A 44 12.62 17.53 14.37
CA PHE A 44 12.61 17.81 12.93
C PHE A 44 12.61 19.30 12.59
N ILE A 45 11.74 20.10 13.23
CA ILE A 45 11.64 21.55 12.98
C ILE A 45 12.97 22.24 13.33
N GLU A 46 13.61 21.84 14.43
CA GLU A 46 14.91 22.41 14.82
C GLU A 46 16.00 22.04 13.82
N SER A 47 16.05 20.78 13.39
CA SER A 47 16.97 20.33 12.33
C SER A 47 16.75 21.07 11.02
N PHE A 48 15.49 21.29 10.63
CA PHE A 48 15.16 22.09 9.46
C PHE A 48 15.69 23.53 9.57
N ILE A 49 15.44 24.21 10.69
CA ILE A 49 15.95 25.58 10.93
C ILE A 49 17.48 25.62 10.83
N ARG A 50 18.18 24.65 11.43
CA ARG A 50 19.64 24.56 11.38
C ARG A 50 20.16 24.34 9.96
N ARG A 51 19.56 23.41 9.20
CA ARG A 51 19.91 23.14 7.80
C ARG A 51 19.66 24.37 6.92
N VAL A 52 18.56 25.08 7.13
CA VAL A 52 18.28 26.37 6.46
C VAL A 52 19.30 27.43 6.85
N GLY A 53 19.75 27.49 8.10
CA GLY A 53 20.81 28.42 8.52
C GLY A 53 22.17 28.17 7.86
N ILE A 54 22.46 26.93 7.46
CA ILE A 54 23.68 26.55 6.72
C ILE A 54 23.48 26.87 5.23
N LEU A 55 22.46 26.26 4.61
CA LEU A 55 22.20 26.38 3.16
C LEU A 55 21.79 27.80 2.75
N GLY A 56 21.15 28.54 3.65
CA GLY A 56 20.73 29.92 3.47
C GLY A 56 21.89 30.90 3.30
N GLN A 57 23.11 30.49 3.63
CA GLN A 57 24.31 31.25 3.35
C GLN A 57 24.70 31.22 1.87
N TYR A 58 24.11 30.41 1.01
CA TYR A 58 24.50 30.30 -0.40
C TYR A 58 23.51 31.02 -1.34
N PRO A 59 23.90 31.32 -2.59
CA PRO A 59 23.07 32.06 -3.54
C PRO A 59 21.72 31.37 -3.81
N VAL A 60 20.61 32.02 -3.47
CA VAL A 60 19.23 31.54 -3.69
C VAL A 60 18.97 31.32 -5.17
N SER A 61 19.46 32.21 -6.03
CA SER A 61 19.36 32.06 -7.48
C SER A 61 20.07 30.82 -8.02
N GLU A 62 21.18 30.39 -7.40
CA GLU A 62 21.88 29.17 -7.77
C GLU A 62 21.15 27.93 -7.27
N MET A 63 20.65 27.95 -6.03
CA MET A 63 19.78 26.88 -5.49
C MET A 63 18.54 26.68 -6.35
N ASN A 64 17.85 27.78 -6.69
CA ASN A 64 16.66 27.75 -7.53
C ASN A 64 16.95 27.14 -8.91
N ARG A 65 18.04 27.56 -9.56
CA ARG A 65 18.45 27.01 -10.86
C ARG A 65 18.78 25.52 -10.77
N LEU A 66 19.46 25.10 -9.71
CA LEU A 66 19.80 23.69 -9.45
C LEU A 66 18.53 22.85 -9.30
N LEU A 67 17.62 23.26 -8.40
CA LEU A 67 16.40 22.51 -8.10
C LEU A 67 15.42 22.51 -9.29
N SER A 68 15.38 23.58 -10.09
CA SER A 68 14.56 23.63 -11.30
C SER A 68 14.89 22.53 -12.31
N GLY A 69 16.14 22.07 -12.33
CA GLY A 69 16.63 21.00 -13.20
C GLY A 69 16.43 19.59 -12.64
N MET A 70 15.85 19.43 -11.46
CA MET A 70 15.66 18.11 -10.85
C MET A 70 14.79 17.19 -11.69
N GLU A 71 15.16 15.90 -11.66
CA GLU A 71 14.35 14.82 -12.21
C GLU A 71 13.10 14.60 -11.34
N LEU A 72 11.97 14.43 -12.03
CA LEU A 72 10.67 14.21 -11.41
C LEU A 72 10.08 12.89 -11.89
N PHE A 73 9.24 12.28 -11.06
CA PHE A 73 8.35 11.20 -11.46
C PHE A 73 7.32 11.74 -12.47
N GLN A 74 7.57 11.50 -13.76
CA GLN A 74 6.82 12.14 -14.85
C GLN A 74 5.34 11.74 -14.88
N GLY A 75 5.01 10.53 -14.46
CA GLY A 75 3.63 10.10 -14.32
C GLY A 75 2.92 10.85 -13.19
N VAL A 76 3.59 11.07 -12.05
CA VAL A 76 3.04 11.90 -10.95
C VAL A 76 2.85 13.35 -11.41
N VAL A 77 3.81 13.91 -12.14
CA VAL A 77 3.69 15.25 -12.76
C VAL A 77 2.51 15.30 -13.73
N GLY A 78 2.35 14.29 -14.58
CA GLY A 78 1.22 14.17 -15.51
C GLY A 78 -0.12 14.15 -14.78
N PHE A 79 -0.24 13.32 -13.72
CA PHE A 79 -1.44 13.30 -12.88
C PHE A 79 -1.77 14.67 -12.28
N ILE A 80 -0.75 15.38 -11.76
CA ILE A 80 -0.94 16.72 -11.18
C ILE A 80 -1.40 17.72 -12.26
N GLN A 81 -0.75 17.72 -13.42
CA GLN A 81 -1.06 18.66 -14.51
C GLN A 81 -2.42 18.41 -15.16
N GLU A 82 -2.90 17.17 -15.16
CA GLU A 82 -4.25 16.82 -15.59
C GLU A 82 -5.31 17.20 -14.56
N ASN A 83 -4.92 17.38 -13.29
CA ASN A 83 -5.81 17.62 -12.15
C ASN A 83 -5.34 18.78 -11.27
N PRO A 84 -5.04 19.97 -11.83
CA PRO A 84 -4.33 21.03 -11.10
C PRO A 84 -5.16 21.62 -9.96
N ASP A 85 -6.48 21.66 -10.11
CA ASP A 85 -7.39 22.15 -9.08
C ASP A 85 -7.51 21.16 -7.90
N ASP A 86 -7.28 19.86 -8.16
CA ASP A 86 -7.37 18.78 -7.17
C ASP A 86 -6.06 18.47 -6.46
N CYS A 87 -4.94 19.00 -6.95
CA CYS A 87 -3.61 18.70 -6.43
C CYS A 87 -2.98 19.90 -5.70
N ILE A 88 -2.25 19.59 -4.63
CA ILE A 88 -1.49 20.57 -3.85
C ILE A 88 -0.16 19.95 -3.47
N ILE A 89 0.92 20.73 -3.59
CA ILE A 89 2.23 20.34 -3.06
C ILE A 89 2.38 20.98 -1.68
N ALA A 90 2.71 20.18 -0.67
CA ALA A 90 2.99 20.63 0.68
C ALA A 90 4.41 20.21 1.09
N THR A 91 5.34 21.16 1.13
CA THR A 91 6.76 20.88 1.39
C THR A 91 7.32 21.77 2.50
N GLY A 92 8.28 21.22 3.25
CA GLY A 92 9.03 22.02 4.24
C GLY A 92 9.99 23.02 3.60
N ASN A 93 10.34 22.86 2.32
CA ASN A 93 11.30 23.72 1.61
C ASN A 93 10.90 25.19 1.55
N LEU A 94 11.88 26.05 1.23
CA LEU A 94 11.66 27.48 1.06
C LEU A 94 11.14 27.78 -0.35
N GLY A 95 10.06 28.56 -0.46
CA GLY A 95 9.51 29.03 -1.73
C GLY A 95 10.56 29.56 -2.71
N PRO A 96 11.46 30.48 -2.30
CA PRO A 96 12.52 31.00 -3.17
C PRO A 96 13.47 29.93 -3.74
N TRP A 97 13.71 28.83 -3.02
CA TRP A 97 14.54 27.73 -3.52
C TRP A 97 13.82 26.86 -4.54
N ILE A 98 12.51 26.62 -4.38
CA ILE A 98 11.77 25.66 -5.21
C ILE A 98 10.90 26.32 -6.29
N GLU A 99 10.88 27.65 -6.40
CA GLU A 99 9.98 28.38 -7.30
C GLU A 99 10.02 27.86 -8.75
N GLY A 100 11.21 27.70 -9.33
CA GLY A 100 11.34 27.23 -10.71
C GLY A 100 11.01 25.74 -10.88
N LEU A 101 11.20 24.93 -9.84
CA LEU A 101 10.77 23.53 -9.81
C LEU A 101 9.24 23.43 -9.81
N CYS A 102 8.59 24.14 -8.88
CA CYS A 102 7.15 24.12 -8.72
C CYS A 102 6.40 24.77 -9.88
N ALA A 103 7.00 25.74 -10.58
CA ALA A 103 6.43 26.32 -11.80
C ALA A 103 6.14 25.27 -12.89
N ARG A 104 6.87 24.14 -12.88
CA ARG A 104 6.66 23.02 -13.83
C ARG A 104 5.45 22.15 -13.48
N LEU A 105 4.93 22.22 -12.25
CA LEU A 105 3.91 21.30 -11.73
C LEU A 105 2.49 21.80 -11.99
N GLY A 106 2.28 23.12 -12.05
CA GLY A 106 1.00 23.70 -12.48
C GLY A 106 -0.16 23.61 -11.48
N CYS A 107 0.11 23.30 -10.21
CA CYS A 107 -0.90 23.23 -9.14
C CYS A 107 -0.56 24.14 -7.95
N GLY A 108 -1.43 24.18 -6.94
CA GLY A 108 -1.21 24.98 -5.73
C GLY A 108 -0.01 24.47 -4.92
N VAL A 109 0.82 25.39 -4.42
CA VAL A 109 1.97 25.06 -3.55
C VAL A 109 1.76 25.67 -2.17
N ARG A 110 2.13 24.91 -1.14
CA ARG A 110 2.27 25.33 0.25
C ARG A 110 3.69 24.98 0.66
N CYS A 111 4.44 25.98 1.11
CA CYS A 111 5.85 25.82 1.47
C CYS A 111 6.21 26.73 2.65
N SER A 112 7.39 26.50 3.23
CA SER A 112 8.00 27.45 4.15
C SER A 112 8.48 28.68 3.38
N ASP A 113 8.71 29.79 4.08
CA ASP A 113 9.08 31.05 3.43
C ASP A 113 10.18 31.78 4.21
N ALA A 114 10.92 32.63 3.51
CA ALA A 114 12.01 33.41 4.08
C ALA A 114 12.25 34.73 3.34
N ASN A 115 12.69 35.75 4.08
CA ASN A 115 13.17 36.99 3.51
C ASN A 115 14.54 36.77 2.86
N ILE A 116 14.68 37.22 1.61
CA ILE A 116 15.92 37.17 0.84
C ILE A 116 16.58 38.55 0.83
N ALA A 117 17.88 38.60 1.11
CA ALA A 117 18.70 39.80 0.95
C ALA A 117 20.04 39.42 0.32
N ASP A 118 20.49 40.21 -0.66
CA ASP A 118 21.74 39.97 -1.39
C ASP A 118 21.89 38.52 -1.91
N ASP A 119 20.79 38.00 -2.49
CA ASP A 119 20.67 36.64 -3.01
C ASP A 119 20.90 35.54 -1.96
N ARG A 120 20.67 35.81 -0.67
CA ARG A 120 20.84 34.84 0.42
C ARG A 120 19.64 34.88 1.36
N VAL A 121 19.44 33.80 2.11
CA VAL A 121 18.36 33.74 3.11
C VAL A 121 18.76 34.60 4.30
N ALA A 122 18.12 35.75 4.45
CA ALA A 122 18.37 36.66 5.56
C ALA A 122 17.66 36.21 6.85
N LYS A 123 16.40 35.77 6.71
CA LYS A 123 15.58 35.35 7.85
C LYS A 123 14.42 34.46 7.41
N LEU A 124 14.27 33.31 8.05
CA LEU A 124 13.08 32.47 7.94
C LEU A 124 11.84 33.20 8.48
N THR A 125 10.77 33.30 7.69
CA THR A 125 9.53 34.04 8.04
C THR A 125 8.43 33.10 8.52
N SER A 126 8.30 31.93 7.90
CA SER A 126 7.32 30.92 8.29
C SER A 126 7.82 29.52 7.98
N ILE A 127 7.45 28.56 8.83
CA ILE A 127 7.68 27.13 8.62
C ILE A 127 6.34 26.48 8.36
N LEU A 128 6.22 25.77 7.25
CA LEU A 128 4.99 25.04 6.94
C LEU A 128 4.81 23.86 7.91
N ARG A 129 3.60 23.75 8.44
CA ARG A 129 3.08 22.54 9.08
C ARG A 129 2.11 21.88 8.10
N LYS A 130 2.46 20.71 7.57
CA LYS A 130 1.70 20.08 6.48
C LYS A 130 0.29 19.67 6.92
N GLU A 131 0.12 19.34 8.20
CA GLU A 131 -1.16 19.05 8.83
C GLU A 131 -2.11 20.25 8.81
N ASP A 132 -1.60 21.49 8.83
CA ASP A 132 -2.46 22.68 8.72
C ASP A 132 -3.10 22.78 7.33
N VAL A 133 -2.40 22.32 6.28
CA VAL A 133 -2.94 22.24 4.91
C VAL A 133 -4.05 21.18 4.84
N VAL A 134 -3.84 20.03 5.48
CA VAL A 134 -4.86 18.97 5.57
C VAL A 134 -6.11 19.50 6.25
N ARG A 135 -5.98 20.12 7.44
CA ARG A 135 -7.12 20.70 8.18
C ARG A 135 -7.84 21.77 7.39
N GLU A 136 -7.12 22.62 6.65
CA GLU A 136 -7.71 23.67 5.81
C GLU A 136 -8.71 23.08 4.81
N TRP A 137 -8.33 22.01 4.10
CA TRP A 137 -9.17 21.41 3.07
C TRP A 137 -10.28 20.52 3.62
N LYS A 138 -10.02 19.79 4.70
CA LYS A 138 -11.08 19.07 5.42
C LYS A 138 -12.16 20.03 5.94
N ALA A 139 -11.77 21.20 6.46
CA ALA A 139 -12.71 22.24 6.89
C ALA A 139 -13.57 22.81 5.75
N LYS A 140 -13.10 22.68 4.49
CA LYS A 140 -13.87 23.03 3.28
C LYS A 140 -14.78 21.90 2.80
N GLY A 141 -14.84 20.77 3.50
CA GLY A 141 -15.66 19.61 3.17
C GLY A 141 -15.02 18.66 2.14
N GLU A 142 -13.73 18.81 1.85
CA GLU A 142 -13.01 17.92 0.95
C GLU A 142 -12.55 16.66 1.69
N THR A 143 -12.67 15.50 1.02
CA THR A 143 -11.89 14.31 1.37
C THR A 143 -10.44 14.55 0.97
N VAL A 144 -9.51 14.40 1.90
CA VAL A 144 -8.08 14.66 1.69
C VAL A 144 -7.29 13.36 1.64
N VAL A 145 -6.57 13.18 0.53
CA VAL A 145 -5.55 12.14 0.36
C VAL A 145 -4.19 12.78 0.57
N PHE A 146 -3.36 12.23 1.44
CA PHE A 146 -1.97 12.67 1.63
C PHE A 146 -0.99 11.62 1.13
N VAL A 147 0.01 12.05 0.36
CA VAL A 147 1.07 11.21 -0.22
C VAL A 147 2.43 11.72 0.25
N GLY A 148 3.21 10.88 0.90
CA GLY A 148 4.53 11.24 1.42
C GLY A 148 5.32 10.04 1.92
N ASP A 149 6.55 10.26 2.38
CA ASP A 149 7.45 9.20 2.83
C ASP A 149 8.28 9.57 4.07
N GLY A 150 8.39 10.86 4.39
CA GLY A 150 9.28 11.38 5.42
C GLY A 150 8.64 11.48 6.82
N ASN A 151 9.48 11.51 7.87
CA ASN A 151 9.00 11.68 9.25
C ASN A 151 8.15 12.94 9.47
N ASN A 152 8.37 13.97 8.66
CA ASN A 152 7.64 15.23 8.66
C ASN A 152 6.23 15.14 8.07
N ASP A 153 5.87 14.03 7.43
CA ASP A 153 4.54 13.78 6.87
C ASP A 153 3.60 13.10 7.85
N ALA A 154 4.12 12.41 8.86
CA ALA A 154 3.36 11.52 9.72
C ALA A 154 2.16 12.20 10.40
N GLU A 155 2.29 13.46 10.85
CA GLU A 155 1.17 14.20 11.45
C GLU A 155 0.09 14.55 10.41
N ALA A 156 0.50 14.97 9.20
CA ALA A 156 -0.44 15.30 8.12
C ALA A 156 -1.17 14.03 7.64
N MET A 157 -0.45 12.92 7.51
CA MET A 157 -1.00 11.62 7.15
C MET A 157 -1.97 11.10 8.21
N ARG A 158 -1.68 11.28 9.51
CA ARG A 158 -2.61 10.87 10.57
C ARG A 158 -3.94 11.63 10.51
N GLU A 159 -3.92 12.87 10.05
CA GLU A 159 -5.13 13.71 9.97
C GLU A 159 -5.88 13.61 8.63
N ALA A 160 -5.22 13.13 7.58
CA ALA A 160 -5.83 12.90 6.28
C ALA A 160 -6.94 11.83 6.36
N ASP A 161 -7.83 11.82 5.37
CA ASP A 161 -8.85 10.76 5.27
C ASP A 161 -8.28 9.48 4.68
N ILE A 162 -7.26 9.62 3.83
CA ILE A 162 -6.53 8.52 3.21
C ILE A 162 -5.04 8.89 3.13
N SER A 163 -4.20 7.97 3.56
CA SER A 163 -2.75 8.17 3.61
C SER A 163 -1.99 7.14 2.80
N ILE A 164 -1.12 7.61 1.90
CA ILE A 164 -0.31 6.78 1.01
C ILE A 164 1.17 7.04 1.30
N ALA A 165 1.87 6.02 1.81
CA ALA A 165 3.31 6.03 1.95
C ALA A 165 3.99 5.67 0.62
N THR A 166 4.99 6.44 0.18
CA THR A 166 5.70 6.14 -1.08
C THR A 166 7.15 5.71 -0.83
N GLY A 167 7.50 4.49 -1.23
CA GLY A 167 8.86 3.97 -1.13
C GLY A 167 9.67 4.05 -2.42
N MET A 168 9.37 5.00 -3.31
CA MET A 168 9.91 5.05 -4.68
C MET A 168 11.37 5.54 -4.76
N VAL A 169 11.79 6.34 -3.78
CA VAL A 169 13.17 6.86 -3.69
C VAL A 169 13.90 6.20 -2.53
N HIS A 170 13.29 6.22 -1.34
CA HIS A 170 13.83 5.64 -0.11
C HIS A 170 12.76 4.84 0.61
N TRP A 171 13.17 4.01 1.58
CA TRP A 171 12.21 3.29 2.40
C TRP A 171 11.43 4.29 3.28
N PRO A 172 10.08 4.27 3.30
CA PRO A 172 9.30 5.24 4.05
C PRO A 172 9.63 5.20 5.55
N ALA A 173 9.59 6.36 6.19
CA ALA A 173 9.83 6.48 7.60
C ALA A 173 8.88 5.60 8.42
N ARG A 174 9.36 5.08 9.56
CA ARG A 174 8.54 4.20 10.40
C ARG A 174 7.26 4.91 10.88
N SER A 175 7.38 6.17 11.26
CA SER A 175 6.27 7.02 11.70
C SER A 175 5.18 7.21 10.62
N VAL A 176 5.57 7.19 9.35
CA VAL A 176 4.66 7.23 8.20
C VAL A 176 3.96 5.89 8.01
N LEU A 177 4.72 4.78 8.01
CA LEU A 177 4.14 3.43 7.87
C LEU A 177 3.18 3.08 9.01
N ASP A 178 3.41 3.61 10.22
CA ASP A 178 2.53 3.39 11.39
C ASP A 178 1.16 4.06 11.26
N VAL A 179 0.97 4.99 10.32
CA VAL A 179 -0.30 5.71 10.13
C VAL A 179 -0.86 5.61 8.71
N ALA A 180 -0.11 5.07 7.76
CA ALA A 180 -0.54 4.96 6.37
C ALA A 180 -1.68 3.92 6.21
N ASP A 181 -2.63 4.19 5.32
CA ASP A 181 -3.58 3.19 4.84
C ASP A 181 -2.92 2.30 3.78
N TYR A 182 -2.13 2.93 2.90
CA TYR A 182 -1.49 2.28 1.76
C TYR A 182 0.01 2.53 1.75
N ALA A 183 0.78 1.60 1.20
CA ALA A 183 2.15 1.86 0.76
C ALA A 183 2.37 1.37 -0.67
N VAL A 184 3.16 2.12 -1.44
CA VAL A 184 3.51 1.81 -2.83
C VAL A 184 5.00 2.03 -3.06
N PHE A 185 5.62 1.20 -3.89
CA PHE A 185 7.07 1.24 -4.16
C PHE A 185 7.40 1.42 -5.64
N ASP A 186 6.37 1.63 -6.46
CA ASP A 186 6.47 1.83 -7.90
C ASP A 186 5.53 2.96 -8.35
N GLU A 187 5.98 3.72 -9.34
CA GLU A 187 5.25 4.89 -9.85
C GLU A 187 3.92 4.48 -10.50
N SER A 188 3.86 3.36 -11.23
CA SER A 188 2.63 2.90 -11.87
C SER A 188 1.58 2.46 -10.84
N ALA A 189 2.02 1.83 -9.74
CA ALA A 189 1.14 1.45 -8.63
C ALA A 189 0.53 2.68 -7.95
N LEU A 190 1.34 3.73 -7.70
CA LEU A 190 0.85 4.99 -7.17
C LEU A 190 -0.21 5.61 -8.10
N LEU A 191 0.08 5.73 -9.40
CA LEU A 191 -0.83 6.33 -10.36
C LEU A 191 -2.14 5.57 -10.49
N ARG A 192 -2.08 4.23 -10.49
CA ARG A 192 -3.25 3.36 -10.51
C ARG A 192 -4.11 3.59 -9.27
N LEU A 193 -3.51 3.63 -8.09
CA LEU A 193 -4.22 3.90 -6.84
C LEU A 193 -4.85 5.30 -6.83
N LEU A 194 -4.12 6.34 -7.25
CA LEU A 194 -4.65 7.71 -7.35
C LEU A 194 -5.84 7.81 -8.32
N ALA A 195 -5.75 7.15 -9.47
CA ALA A 195 -6.86 7.09 -10.43
C ALA A 195 -8.09 6.39 -9.85
N GLN A 196 -7.88 5.28 -9.13
CA GLN A 196 -8.95 4.53 -8.45
C GLN A 196 -9.61 5.33 -7.33
N LEU A 197 -8.85 6.12 -6.57
CA LEU A 197 -9.36 7.02 -5.52
C LEU A 197 -10.21 8.15 -6.09
N ARG A 198 -9.80 8.69 -7.24
CA ARG A 198 -10.52 9.76 -7.93
C ARG A 198 -11.79 9.27 -8.62
N ALA A 199 -11.81 8.03 -9.09
CA ALA A 199 -12.91 7.50 -9.89
C ALA A 199 -14.22 7.42 -9.11
N SER A 200 -15.28 8.01 -9.66
CA SER A 200 -16.64 7.92 -9.08
C SER A 200 -17.23 6.51 -9.19
N THR A 201 -16.76 5.70 -10.14
CA THR A 201 -17.19 4.33 -10.38
C THR A 201 -15.98 3.45 -10.68
N PRO A 202 -15.97 2.17 -10.24
CA PRO A 202 -14.89 1.25 -10.59
C PRO A 202 -14.77 1.03 -12.10
N SER A 203 -13.57 0.67 -12.56
CA SER A 203 -13.35 0.18 -13.92
C SER A 203 -14.11 -1.12 -14.17
N ARG A 204 -14.97 -1.11 -15.19
CA ARG A 204 -15.87 -2.24 -15.50
C ARG A 204 -15.10 -3.47 -15.93
N GLY A 205 -15.48 -4.63 -15.42
CA GLY A 205 -14.94 -5.94 -15.80
C GLY A 205 -13.49 -6.21 -15.35
N SER A 206 -12.80 -5.25 -14.74
CA SER A 206 -11.44 -5.45 -14.21
C SER A 206 -11.46 -6.02 -12.80
N ASN A 207 -10.42 -6.79 -12.48
CA ASN A 207 -10.23 -7.44 -11.19
C ASN A 207 -9.19 -6.69 -10.36
N THR A 208 -9.38 -6.69 -9.04
CA THR A 208 -8.35 -6.42 -8.04
C THR A 208 -8.14 -7.69 -7.25
N LEU A 209 -6.92 -8.21 -7.19
CA LEU A 209 -6.59 -9.33 -6.31
C LEU A 209 -6.17 -8.78 -4.95
N VAL A 210 -6.80 -9.26 -3.88
CA VAL A 210 -6.49 -8.91 -2.49
C VAL A 210 -5.93 -10.14 -1.80
N LEU A 211 -4.64 -10.07 -1.46
CA LEU A 211 -3.93 -11.11 -0.73
C LEU A 211 -3.85 -10.77 0.77
N SER A 212 -4.47 -11.59 1.61
CA SER A 212 -4.48 -11.40 3.07
C SER A 212 -3.20 -11.97 3.70
N CYS A 213 -2.26 -11.10 4.11
CA CYS A 213 -1.00 -11.49 4.76
C CYS A 213 -0.81 -10.90 6.17
N ALA A 214 -1.85 -10.29 6.75
CA ALA A 214 -1.74 -9.55 8.01
C ALA A 214 -1.62 -10.43 9.27
N GLY A 215 -2.02 -11.71 9.17
CA GLY A 215 -2.10 -12.63 10.30
C GLY A 215 -0.75 -13.10 10.86
N MET A 216 -0.74 -13.50 12.12
CA MET A 216 0.46 -13.93 12.84
C MET A 216 0.86 -15.40 12.63
N GLY A 217 -0.06 -16.27 12.16
CA GLY A 217 0.24 -17.70 11.96
C GLY A 217 0.54 -18.49 13.24
N SER A 218 -0.05 -18.11 14.38
CA SER A 218 0.30 -18.59 15.72
C SER A 218 0.24 -20.12 15.92
N ARG A 219 -0.58 -20.83 15.13
CA ARG A 219 -0.78 -22.29 15.23
C ARG A 219 0.46 -23.13 14.88
N LEU A 220 1.36 -22.60 14.06
CA LEU A 220 2.59 -23.29 13.65
C LEU A 220 3.74 -23.12 14.65
N GLY A 221 3.58 -22.27 15.67
CA GLY A 221 4.68 -21.87 16.55
C GLY A 221 5.81 -21.13 15.82
N LEU A 222 5.59 -20.75 14.56
CA LEU A 222 6.49 -19.90 13.80
C LEU A 222 6.38 -18.50 14.36
N ASN A 223 7.50 -17.91 14.77
CA ASN A 223 7.58 -16.48 15.10
C ASN A 223 7.59 -15.65 13.80
N SER A 224 6.78 -16.04 12.81
CA SER A 224 6.72 -15.47 11.47
C SER A 224 5.34 -15.64 10.85
N THR A 225 4.90 -14.68 10.04
CA THR A 225 3.71 -14.87 9.19
C THR A 225 3.93 -16.04 8.20
N LYS A 226 2.85 -16.76 7.91
CA LYS A 226 2.85 -17.92 7.01
C LYS A 226 3.21 -17.56 5.56
N ALA A 227 2.86 -16.35 5.14
CA ALA A 227 3.23 -15.82 3.82
C ALA A 227 4.77 -15.79 3.60
N LEU A 228 5.55 -15.75 4.69
CA LEU A 228 7.02 -15.75 4.66
C LEU A 228 7.64 -17.14 4.87
N MET A 229 6.84 -18.20 4.95
CA MET A 229 7.39 -19.57 4.99
C MET A 229 8.15 -19.86 3.70
N ASN A 230 9.36 -20.40 3.82
CA ASN A 230 10.16 -20.74 2.66
C ASN A 230 9.73 -22.10 2.09
N PHE A 231 9.38 -22.06 0.80
CA PHE A 231 9.26 -23.24 -0.03
C PHE A 231 10.40 -23.22 -1.04
N GLU A 232 11.20 -24.29 -0.99
CA GLU A 232 12.52 -24.33 -1.61
C GLU A 232 13.38 -23.17 -1.04
N ASP A 233 13.79 -22.21 -1.88
CA ASP A 233 14.68 -21.12 -1.49
C ASP A 233 14.00 -19.73 -1.48
N ARG A 234 12.66 -19.68 -1.52
CA ARG A 234 11.91 -18.43 -1.61
C ARG A 234 10.69 -18.40 -0.68
N PRO A 235 10.35 -17.23 -0.12
CA PRO A 235 9.11 -17.03 0.64
C PRO A 235 7.88 -17.42 -0.18
N PHE A 236 6.89 -18.04 0.47
CA PHE A 236 5.67 -18.53 -0.19
C PHE A 236 4.94 -17.44 -0.97
N VAL A 237 4.86 -16.24 -0.41
CA VAL A 237 4.23 -15.08 -1.06
C VAL A 237 4.85 -14.78 -2.44
N GLN A 238 6.14 -15.02 -2.64
CA GLN A 238 6.78 -14.79 -3.95
C GLN A 238 6.31 -15.78 -5.01
N TRP A 239 5.97 -17.00 -4.62
CA TRP A 239 5.39 -18.00 -5.51
C TRP A 239 3.95 -17.63 -5.88
N GLN A 240 3.15 -17.19 -4.90
CA GLN A 240 1.81 -16.68 -5.16
C GLN A 240 1.84 -15.49 -6.14
N MET A 241 2.76 -14.53 -5.94
CA MET A 241 2.94 -13.38 -6.82
C MET A 241 3.23 -13.74 -8.29
N GLN A 242 3.95 -14.84 -8.55
CA GLN A 242 4.21 -15.33 -9.92
C GLN A 242 2.92 -15.85 -10.57
N GLY A 243 2.10 -16.56 -9.79
CA GLY A 243 0.78 -17.01 -10.21
C GLY A 243 -0.15 -15.85 -10.58
N PHE A 244 -0.02 -14.71 -9.91
CA PHE A 244 -0.84 -13.52 -10.13
C PHE A 244 -0.31 -12.58 -11.23
N SER A 245 0.62 -13.03 -12.08
CA SER A 245 1.22 -12.20 -13.13
C SER A 245 0.22 -11.69 -14.19
N GLY A 246 -0.93 -12.34 -14.34
CA GLY A 246 -2.02 -11.87 -15.20
C GLY A 246 -2.88 -10.75 -14.62
N ILE A 247 -2.73 -10.44 -13.32
CA ILE A 247 -3.51 -9.40 -12.64
C ILE A 247 -2.65 -8.16 -12.43
N GLU A 248 -3.13 -7.03 -12.97
CA GLU A 248 -2.49 -5.72 -12.85
C GLU A 248 -2.65 -5.12 -11.44
N ASP A 249 -3.86 -5.09 -10.89
CA ASP A 249 -4.11 -4.59 -9.55
C ASP A 249 -4.00 -5.70 -8.51
N VAL A 250 -2.79 -5.91 -8.02
CA VAL A 250 -2.51 -6.79 -6.87
C VAL A 250 -2.32 -5.94 -5.62
N ARG A 251 -3.08 -6.27 -4.57
CA ARG A 251 -3.03 -5.62 -3.27
C ARG A 251 -2.69 -6.63 -2.19
N VAL A 252 -1.69 -6.32 -1.37
CA VAL A 252 -1.25 -7.20 -0.27
C VAL A 252 -1.58 -6.54 1.05
N VAL A 253 -2.47 -7.16 1.82
CA VAL A 253 -2.87 -6.66 3.13
C VAL A 253 -1.86 -7.12 4.17
N VAL A 254 -1.22 -6.17 4.83
CA VAL A 254 -0.10 -6.39 5.75
C VAL A 254 -0.45 -5.97 7.17
N GLY A 255 0.16 -6.64 8.14
CA GLY A 255 -0.05 -6.42 9.57
C GLY A 255 1.18 -6.88 10.34
N PHE A 256 1.12 -8.08 10.92
CA PHE A 256 2.29 -8.69 11.55
C PHE A 256 3.46 -8.80 10.56
N GLN A 257 4.64 -8.32 10.96
CA GLN A 257 5.85 -8.29 10.11
C GLN A 257 5.66 -7.62 8.74
N ALA A 258 4.83 -6.57 8.67
CA ALA A 258 4.54 -5.86 7.41
C ALA A 258 5.80 -5.54 6.57
N LYS A 259 6.89 -5.07 7.21
CA LYS A 259 8.14 -4.75 6.51
C LYS A 259 8.73 -5.95 5.74
N ASP A 260 8.77 -7.12 6.37
CA ASP A 260 9.38 -8.31 5.77
C ASP A 260 8.50 -8.85 4.62
N VAL A 261 7.17 -8.79 4.77
CA VAL A 261 6.22 -9.12 3.70
C VAL A 261 6.37 -8.15 2.52
N ILE A 262 6.44 -6.84 2.79
CA ILE A 262 6.63 -5.82 1.76
C ILE A 262 7.93 -6.09 0.98
N LEU A 263 9.04 -6.30 1.67
CA LEU A 263 10.34 -6.60 1.03
C LEU A 263 10.29 -7.89 0.20
N ALA A 264 9.63 -8.93 0.70
CA ALA A 264 9.50 -10.19 -0.03
C ALA A 264 8.67 -10.01 -1.32
N VAL A 265 7.57 -9.26 -1.26
CA VAL A 265 6.68 -9.01 -2.40
C VAL A 265 7.34 -8.07 -3.41
N THR A 266 7.90 -6.94 -2.99
CA THR A 266 8.48 -5.93 -3.91
C THR A 266 9.67 -6.47 -4.69
N ALA A 267 10.36 -7.50 -4.17
CA ALA A 267 11.42 -8.19 -4.88
C ALA A 267 10.96 -8.89 -6.19
N VAL A 268 9.65 -9.19 -6.32
CA VAL A 268 9.08 -9.87 -7.51
C VAL A 268 7.89 -9.13 -8.13
N ARG A 269 7.20 -8.28 -7.37
CA ARG A 269 6.04 -7.47 -7.76
C ARG A 269 6.15 -6.07 -7.15
N PRO A 270 7.07 -5.22 -7.66
CA PRO A 270 7.24 -3.86 -7.16
C PRO A 270 6.00 -2.97 -7.38
N ASP A 271 5.15 -3.35 -8.34
CA ASP A 271 3.87 -2.72 -8.71
C ASP A 271 2.68 -3.08 -7.78
N ALA A 272 2.92 -3.90 -6.75
CA ALA A 272 1.90 -4.23 -5.75
C ALA A 272 1.57 -3.03 -4.85
N VAL A 273 0.30 -2.90 -4.47
CA VAL A 273 -0.15 -1.94 -3.45
C VAL A 273 -0.23 -2.65 -2.11
N PHE A 274 0.40 -2.11 -1.08
CA PHE A 274 0.31 -2.64 0.27
C PHE A 274 -0.79 -1.91 1.03
N VAL A 275 -1.59 -2.65 1.78
CA VAL A 275 -2.74 -2.13 2.54
C VAL A 275 -2.54 -2.48 4.00
N PHE A 276 -2.55 -1.51 4.90
CA PHE A 276 -2.32 -1.77 6.31
C PHE A 276 -3.59 -2.18 7.04
N ASN A 277 -3.54 -3.35 7.66
CA ASN A 277 -4.43 -3.69 8.75
C ASN A 277 -3.68 -3.47 10.08
N HIS A 278 -3.76 -2.25 10.62
CA HIS A 278 -3.11 -1.91 11.90
C HIS A 278 -3.71 -2.66 13.10
N ASP A 279 -4.97 -3.10 12.98
CA ASP A 279 -5.71 -3.82 14.02
C ASP A 279 -5.65 -5.35 13.88
N TYR A 280 -4.68 -5.88 13.12
CA TYR A 280 -4.56 -7.30 12.74
C TYR A 280 -4.62 -8.29 13.91
N PHE A 281 -4.27 -7.86 15.13
CA PHE A 281 -4.37 -8.71 16.32
C PHE A 281 -5.81 -8.98 16.77
N SER A 282 -6.75 -8.10 16.41
CA SER A 282 -8.14 -8.09 16.87
C SER A 282 -9.17 -8.24 15.75
N THR A 283 -8.70 -8.54 14.52
CA THR A 283 -9.51 -8.67 13.30
C THR A 283 -9.05 -9.86 12.48
N GLY A 284 -9.95 -10.44 11.69
CA GLY A 284 -9.71 -11.59 10.81
C GLY A 284 -9.52 -11.23 9.32
N THR A 285 -9.62 -12.25 8.49
CA THR A 285 -9.46 -12.15 7.02
C THR A 285 -10.58 -11.36 6.36
N GLY A 286 -11.78 -11.30 6.94
CA GLY A 286 -12.88 -10.47 6.44
C GLY A 286 -12.55 -8.98 6.45
N CYS A 287 -12.00 -8.48 7.56
CA CYS A 287 -11.54 -7.10 7.68
C CYS A 287 -10.37 -6.82 6.74
N SER A 288 -9.42 -7.76 6.64
CA SER A 288 -8.30 -7.64 5.70
C SER A 288 -8.79 -7.52 4.25
N LEU A 289 -9.72 -8.38 3.83
CA LEU A 289 -10.35 -8.31 2.51
C LEU A 289 -11.06 -6.97 2.28
N TYR A 290 -11.86 -6.51 3.25
CA TYR A 290 -12.54 -5.21 3.18
C TYR A 290 -11.56 -4.04 3.00
N LEU A 291 -10.50 -3.99 3.80
CA LEU A 291 -9.46 -2.96 3.69
C LEU A 291 -8.79 -2.99 2.31
N GLY A 292 -8.48 -4.18 1.81
CA GLY A 292 -7.90 -4.35 0.47
C GLY A 292 -8.86 -3.98 -0.67
N ALA A 293 -10.17 -4.22 -0.49
CA ALA A 293 -11.23 -3.93 -1.45
C ALA A 293 -11.58 -2.44 -1.54
N ARG A 294 -11.24 -1.62 -0.54
CA ARG A 294 -11.48 -0.17 -0.57
C ARG A 294 -10.89 0.46 -1.83
N HIS A 295 -11.73 1.11 -2.64
CA HIS A 295 -11.32 1.75 -3.90
C HIS A 295 -10.71 0.76 -4.92
N ALA A 296 -11.04 -0.53 -4.83
CA ALA A 296 -10.67 -1.51 -5.84
C ALA A 296 -11.45 -1.32 -7.15
N ASN A 297 -11.10 -2.14 -8.14
CA ASN A 297 -11.85 -2.34 -9.38
C ASN A 297 -13.25 -2.95 -9.12
N GLU A 298 -14.05 -3.16 -10.17
CA GLU A 298 -15.44 -3.67 -10.01
C GLU A 298 -15.50 -4.99 -9.25
N TYR A 299 -14.54 -5.88 -9.52
CA TYR A 299 -14.46 -7.18 -8.89
C TYR A 299 -13.21 -7.31 -8.02
N VAL A 300 -13.38 -7.95 -6.88
CA VAL A 300 -12.31 -8.29 -5.93
C VAL A 300 -12.16 -9.80 -5.90
N ILE A 301 -10.93 -10.26 -6.13
CA ILE A 301 -10.54 -11.66 -5.92
C ILE A 301 -9.90 -11.74 -4.53
N ALA A 302 -10.59 -12.37 -3.59
CA ALA A 302 -10.09 -12.68 -2.26
C ALA A 302 -9.12 -13.86 -2.32
N TRP A 303 -7.97 -13.73 -1.68
CA TRP A 303 -6.95 -14.77 -1.60
C TRP A 303 -6.23 -14.71 -0.25
N ASP A 304 -5.95 -15.85 0.36
CA ASP A 304 -5.26 -15.89 1.65
C ASP A 304 -3.76 -16.20 1.49
N GLY A 305 -2.92 -15.55 2.29
CA GLY A 305 -1.45 -15.63 2.19
C GLY A 305 -0.85 -16.98 2.60
N ASP A 306 -1.66 -17.86 3.20
CA ASP A 306 -1.33 -19.23 3.59
C ASP A 306 -2.03 -20.30 2.76
N LEU A 307 -2.80 -19.88 1.75
CA LEU A 307 -3.53 -20.77 0.87
C LEU A 307 -2.66 -21.28 -0.27
N MET A 308 -2.64 -22.60 -0.44
CA MET A 308 -2.04 -23.28 -1.59
C MET A 308 -3.12 -23.75 -2.56
N VAL A 309 -3.04 -23.33 -3.83
CA VAL A 309 -4.00 -23.68 -4.89
C VAL A 309 -3.29 -24.42 -6.01
N HIS A 310 -3.92 -25.45 -6.56
CA HIS A 310 -3.36 -26.24 -7.65
C HIS A 310 -3.22 -25.42 -8.93
N HIS A 311 -2.08 -25.53 -9.62
CA HIS A 311 -1.72 -24.60 -10.70
C HIS A 311 -2.69 -24.64 -11.89
N GLU A 312 -3.30 -25.80 -12.13
CA GLU A 312 -4.32 -25.99 -13.17
C GLU A 312 -5.63 -25.27 -12.84
N ASP A 313 -5.91 -25.00 -11.57
CA ASP A 313 -7.15 -24.34 -11.13
C ASP A 313 -6.97 -22.82 -10.98
N LEU A 314 -5.73 -22.33 -11.00
CA LEU A 314 -5.40 -20.92 -10.81
C LEU A 314 -6.06 -20.03 -11.87
N ALA A 315 -5.94 -20.38 -13.16
CA ALA A 315 -6.56 -19.60 -14.23
C ALA A 315 -8.09 -19.57 -14.10
N ALA A 316 -8.71 -20.68 -13.70
CA ALA A 316 -10.15 -20.75 -13.47
C ALA A 316 -10.59 -19.84 -12.31
N CYS A 317 -9.73 -19.58 -11.33
CA CYS A 317 -9.98 -18.62 -10.25
C CYS A 317 -9.79 -17.17 -10.72
N LEU A 318 -8.69 -16.87 -11.40
CA LEU A 318 -8.30 -15.50 -11.75
C LEU A 318 -9.11 -14.91 -12.91
N ASP A 319 -9.46 -15.73 -13.88
CA ASP A 319 -10.13 -15.33 -15.13
C ASP A 319 -11.64 -15.62 -15.11
N HIS A 320 -12.20 -16.02 -13.96
CA HIS A 320 -13.60 -16.39 -13.84
C HIS A 320 -14.55 -15.24 -14.22
N ASP A 321 -15.57 -15.54 -15.02
CA ASP A 321 -16.62 -14.59 -15.35
C ASP A 321 -17.72 -14.58 -14.27
N GLY A 322 -18.15 -13.39 -13.86
CA GLY A 322 -19.06 -13.24 -12.71
C GLY A 322 -18.49 -13.67 -11.35
N GLU A 323 -19.34 -13.65 -10.32
CA GLU A 323 -18.96 -13.97 -8.95
C GLU A 323 -18.85 -15.48 -8.71
N TYR A 324 -17.95 -15.89 -7.82
CA TYR A 324 -17.87 -17.26 -7.36
C TYR A 324 -17.31 -17.35 -5.94
N LEU A 325 -17.62 -18.46 -5.28
CA LEU A 325 -17.07 -18.89 -4.00
C LEU A 325 -16.35 -20.23 -4.18
N GLY A 326 -15.08 -20.28 -3.82
CA GLY A 326 -14.24 -21.47 -3.90
C GLY A 326 -14.63 -22.52 -2.88
N VAL A 327 -14.71 -23.78 -3.32
CA VAL A 327 -14.89 -24.95 -2.47
C VAL A 327 -13.90 -26.05 -2.80
N SER A 328 -13.39 -26.73 -1.78
CA SER A 328 -12.57 -27.94 -1.89
C SER A 328 -13.31 -29.14 -1.31
N GLU A 329 -12.90 -30.37 -1.65
CA GLU A 329 -13.40 -31.55 -0.94
C GLU A 329 -13.01 -31.47 0.53
N ALA A 330 -13.96 -31.71 1.43
CA ALA A 330 -13.71 -31.59 2.86
C ALA A 330 -12.73 -32.67 3.33
N VAL A 331 -11.54 -32.24 3.76
CA VAL A 331 -10.47 -33.12 4.25
C VAL A 331 -9.89 -32.68 5.59
N THR A 332 -10.29 -31.49 6.09
CA THR A 332 -9.73 -30.90 7.31
C THR A 332 -10.60 -31.12 8.54
N GLU A 333 -9.97 -31.20 9.74
CA GLU A 333 -10.70 -31.41 11.01
C GLU A 333 -11.42 -30.14 11.51
N ASP A 334 -10.92 -28.94 11.18
CA ASP A 334 -11.44 -27.63 11.61
C ASP A 334 -12.14 -26.84 10.47
N ALA A 335 -12.71 -27.58 9.50
CA ALA A 335 -13.32 -27.04 8.29
C ALA A 335 -14.51 -26.09 8.55
N VAL A 336 -14.68 -25.13 7.65
CA VAL A 336 -15.98 -24.48 7.43
C VAL A 336 -16.65 -25.20 6.27
N PHE A 337 -17.63 -26.06 6.55
CA PHE A 337 -18.35 -26.80 5.53
C PHE A 337 -19.21 -25.86 4.70
N ALA A 338 -19.16 -26.04 3.38
CA ALA A 338 -19.96 -25.33 2.41
C ALA A 338 -21.07 -26.27 1.90
N HIS A 339 -22.32 -25.88 2.10
CA HIS A 339 -23.47 -26.64 1.63
C HIS A 339 -23.85 -26.17 0.23
N LEU A 340 -23.83 -27.08 -0.73
CA LEU A 340 -24.26 -26.81 -2.10
C LEU A 340 -25.75 -27.10 -2.27
N ASP A 341 -26.36 -26.39 -3.21
CA ASP A 341 -27.71 -26.69 -3.68
C ASP A 341 -27.77 -28.10 -4.33
N PRO A 342 -28.97 -28.67 -4.56
CA PRO A 342 -29.10 -30.00 -5.16
C PRO A 342 -28.46 -30.15 -6.55
N THR A 343 -28.25 -29.04 -7.27
CA THR A 343 -27.57 -29.06 -8.57
C THR A 343 -26.05 -29.05 -8.45
N GLY A 344 -25.51 -28.68 -7.29
CA GLY A 344 -24.08 -28.59 -7.02
C GLY A 344 -23.42 -27.33 -7.60
N HIS A 345 -24.20 -26.33 -8.03
CA HIS A 345 -23.69 -25.13 -8.69
C HIS A 345 -23.61 -23.92 -7.78
N SER A 346 -24.29 -23.91 -6.63
CA SER A 346 -24.32 -22.75 -5.75
C SER A 346 -24.20 -23.13 -4.29
N ILE A 347 -23.45 -22.33 -3.53
CA ILE A 347 -23.39 -22.41 -2.08
C ILE A 347 -24.67 -21.79 -1.53
N VAL A 348 -25.38 -22.54 -0.69
CA VAL A 348 -26.62 -22.11 -0.02
C VAL A 348 -26.44 -21.90 1.48
N GLY A 349 -25.32 -22.34 2.06
CA GLY A 349 -25.03 -22.16 3.48
C GLY A 349 -23.61 -22.55 3.84
N PHE A 350 -23.18 -22.10 5.03
CA PHE A 350 -21.93 -22.51 5.68
C PHE A 350 -22.23 -23.07 7.06
N SER A 351 -21.47 -24.05 7.50
CA SER A 351 -21.59 -24.63 8.84
C SER A 351 -20.24 -25.11 9.37
N ARG A 352 -20.05 -25.00 10.69
CA ARG A 352 -18.97 -25.68 11.41
C ARG A 352 -19.45 -26.95 12.12
N GLU A 353 -20.76 -27.11 12.26
CA GLU A 353 -21.39 -28.17 13.07
C GLU A 353 -22.04 -29.26 12.21
N ASP A 354 -22.34 -28.97 10.95
CA ASP A 354 -22.99 -29.86 10.00
C ASP A 354 -22.01 -30.25 8.89
N PRO A 355 -21.35 -31.42 8.98
CA PRO A 355 -20.36 -31.84 8.00
C PRO A 355 -20.94 -31.99 6.60
N GLY A 356 -20.28 -31.36 5.63
CA GLY A 356 -20.59 -31.46 4.21
C GLY A 356 -19.50 -32.18 3.41
N ALA A 357 -19.78 -32.48 2.14
CA ALA A 357 -18.78 -33.02 1.21
C ALA A 357 -17.74 -31.97 0.78
N TYR A 358 -18.05 -30.70 1.00
CA TYR A 358 -17.24 -29.56 0.56
C TYR A 358 -16.95 -28.64 1.74
N GLU A 359 -15.78 -28.02 1.72
CA GLU A 359 -15.37 -26.96 2.64
C GLU A 359 -15.08 -25.67 1.86
N TRP A 360 -15.25 -24.54 2.53
CA TRP A 360 -14.83 -23.22 2.03
C TRP A 360 -13.32 -23.22 1.84
N SER A 361 -12.85 -22.96 0.61
CA SER A 361 -11.43 -23.06 0.28
C SER A 361 -10.68 -21.74 0.29
N GLY A 362 -11.36 -20.60 0.41
CA GLY A 362 -10.72 -19.26 0.46
C GLY A 362 -10.92 -18.40 -0.79
N PRO A 363 -10.53 -18.85 -2.01
CA PRO A 363 -10.65 -18.04 -3.21
C PRO A 363 -12.10 -17.66 -3.48
N ALA A 364 -12.35 -16.38 -3.67
CA ALA A 364 -13.65 -15.91 -4.10
C ALA A 364 -13.51 -14.68 -4.98
N ARG A 365 -14.41 -14.56 -5.96
CA ARG A 365 -14.55 -13.35 -6.76
C ARG A 365 -15.88 -12.71 -6.42
N LEU A 366 -15.83 -11.49 -5.91
CA LEU A 366 -16.98 -10.75 -5.41
C LEU A 366 -17.05 -9.39 -6.09
N ARG A 367 -18.24 -8.83 -6.26
CA ARG A 367 -18.36 -7.39 -6.53
C ARG A 367 -17.78 -6.62 -5.34
N ARG A 368 -16.99 -5.58 -5.62
CA ARG A 368 -16.35 -4.76 -4.59
C ARG A 368 -17.34 -4.22 -3.56
N ASP A 369 -18.47 -3.72 -4.03
CA ASP A 369 -19.48 -3.07 -3.18
C ASP A 369 -20.22 -4.08 -2.27
N ASP A 370 -20.03 -5.37 -2.52
CA ASP A 370 -20.59 -6.47 -1.72
C ASP A 370 -19.59 -7.06 -0.70
N VAL A 371 -18.35 -6.53 -0.65
CA VAL A 371 -17.35 -6.92 0.35
C VAL A 371 -17.69 -6.22 1.67
N ALA A 372 -18.19 -6.99 2.65
CA ALA A 372 -18.58 -6.47 3.95
C ALA A 372 -17.39 -6.30 4.91
N ASP A 373 -17.41 -5.22 5.71
CA ASP A 373 -16.51 -5.05 6.85
C ASP A 373 -16.95 -5.96 8.00
N VAL A 374 -16.31 -7.12 8.11
CA VAL A 374 -16.55 -8.07 9.20
C VAL A 374 -15.26 -8.37 9.94
N ARG A 375 -15.35 -8.37 11.28
CA ARG A 375 -14.17 -8.63 12.13
C ARG A 375 -13.71 -10.08 12.09
N GLY A 376 -14.56 -11.02 11.67
CA GLY A 376 -14.26 -12.45 11.59
C GLY A 376 -13.74 -12.88 10.22
N SER A 377 -14.20 -14.04 9.77
CA SER A 377 -13.78 -14.65 8.50
C SER A 377 -14.56 -14.08 7.31
N VAL A 378 -13.99 -14.16 6.10
CA VAL A 378 -14.63 -13.69 4.86
C VAL A 378 -16.05 -14.26 4.68
N PHE A 379 -16.24 -15.56 4.92
CA PHE A 379 -17.54 -16.22 4.70
C PHE A 379 -18.68 -15.67 5.58
N GLU A 380 -18.35 -15.14 6.78
CA GLU A 380 -19.35 -14.54 7.68
C GLU A 380 -20.00 -13.29 7.04
N GLY A 381 -19.21 -12.52 6.29
CA GLY A 381 -19.69 -11.38 5.52
C GLY A 381 -20.57 -11.76 4.34
N LEU A 382 -20.53 -13.02 3.89
CA LEU A 382 -21.25 -13.48 2.69
C LEU A 382 -22.62 -14.11 3.00
N LEU A 383 -22.94 -14.39 4.27
CA LEU A 383 -24.15 -15.13 4.66
C LEU A 383 -25.45 -14.52 4.10
N HIS A 384 -25.52 -13.19 4.04
CA HIS A 384 -26.71 -12.47 3.57
C HIS A 384 -26.85 -12.43 2.04
N ARG A 385 -25.82 -12.87 1.30
CA ARG A 385 -25.79 -12.86 -0.17
C ARG A 385 -26.08 -14.22 -0.79
N LEU A 386 -26.15 -15.28 0.02
CA LEU A 386 -26.41 -16.62 -0.47
C LEU A 386 -27.83 -16.71 -1.09
N PRO A 387 -28.00 -17.47 -2.19
CA PRO A 387 -27.00 -18.35 -2.80
C PRO A 387 -26.00 -17.65 -3.72
N LEU A 388 -24.76 -18.16 -3.76
CA LEU A 388 -23.70 -17.69 -4.68
C LEU A 388 -23.08 -18.85 -5.47
N PRO A 389 -22.60 -18.63 -6.71
CA PRO A 389 -22.00 -19.69 -7.51
C PRO A 389 -20.80 -20.35 -6.82
N ALA A 390 -20.73 -21.67 -6.89
CA ALA A 390 -19.62 -22.45 -6.35
C ALA A 390 -18.60 -22.77 -7.46
N LEU A 391 -17.31 -22.57 -7.17
CA LEU A 391 -16.21 -23.03 -8.01
C LEU A 391 -15.44 -24.10 -7.26
N LYS A 392 -15.31 -25.29 -7.84
CA LYS A 392 -14.50 -26.36 -7.25
C LYS A 392 -13.02 -26.07 -7.50
N VAL A 393 -12.24 -26.02 -6.44
CA VAL A 393 -10.81 -25.67 -6.46
C VAL A 393 -10.06 -26.67 -5.59
N ARG A 394 -8.98 -27.25 -6.13
CA ARG A 394 -8.03 -28.02 -5.33
C ARG A 394 -7.14 -27.05 -4.57
N ALA A 395 -7.47 -26.85 -3.31
CA ALA A 395 -6.75 -25.94 -2.44
C ALA A 395 -6.79 -26.41 -0.98
N PHE A 396 -5.81 -25.97 -0.20
CA PHE A 396 -5.77 -26.20 1.25
C PHE A 396 -4.93 -25.11 1.93
N ASP A 397 -5.27 -24.82 3.19
CA ASP A 397 -4.54 -23.87 4.03
C ASP A 397 -3.36 -24.52 4.72
N ILE A 398 -2.26 -23.77 4.87
CA ILE A 398 -1.09 -24.23 5.63
C ILE A 398 -1.24 -23.78 7.09
N ASP A 399 -2.07 -24.49 7.85
CA ASP A 399 -2.46 -24.12 9.21
C ASP A 399 -1.62 -24.79 10.31
N THR A 400 -1.22 -26.02 10.06
CA THR A 400 -0.53 -26.90 11.01
C THR A 400 0.79 -27.42 10.44
N VAL A 401 1.63 -27.98 11.31
CA VAL A 401 2.92 -28.56 10.90
C VAL A 401 2.71 -29.71 9.92
N ALA A 402 1.61 -30.46 10.05
CA ALA A 402 1.23 -31.50 9.11
C ALA A 402 0.93 -30.93 7.72
N ASP A 403 0.16 -29.83 7.64
CA ASP A 403 -0.16 -29.15 6.38
C ASP A 403 1.11 -28.61 5.71
N TYR A 404 2.05 -28.07 6.50
CA TYR A 404 3.33 -27.63 5.97
C TYR A 404 4.15 -28.78 5.37
N HIS A 405 4.21 -29.94 6.03
CA HIS A 405 4.88 -31.12 5.47
C HIS A 405 4.18 -31.61 4.19
N TYR A 406 2.86 -31.69 4.20
CA TYR A 406 2.07 -32.04 3.02
C TYR A 406 2.31 -31.06 1.86
N ALA A 407 2.32 -29.76 2.15
CA ALA A 407 2.62 -28.71 1.19
C ALA A 407 4.01 -28.86 0.59
N LYS A 408 5.04 -29.20 1.39
CA LYS A 408 6.39 -29.42 0.87
C LYS A 408 6.47 -30.64 -0.04
N GLU A 409 5.81 -31.74 0.32
CA GLU A 409 5.80 -32.96 -0.49
C GLU A 409 5.07 -32.77 -1.83
N ASN A 410 4.02 -31.94 -1.84
CA ASN A 410 3.17 -31.72 -3.02
C ASN A 410 3.40 -30.38 -3.71
N PHE A 411 4.43 -29.62 -3.30
CA PHE A 411 4.64 -28.23 -3.70
C PHE A 411 4.62 -28.00 -5.21
N ARG A 412 5.36 -28.85 -5.95
CA ARG A 412 5.48 -28.74 -7.41
C ARG A 412 4.19 -29.08 -8.15
N SER A 413 3.36 -29.96 -7.59
CA SER A 413 2.04 -30.28 -8.12
C SER A 413 1.06 -29.13 -7.91
N TYR A 414 1.24 -28.33 -6.85
CA TYR A 414 0.34 -27.21 -6.57
C TYR A 414 0.77 -25.90 -7.23
N ILE A 415 2.03 -25.51 -7.16
CA ILE A 415 2.47 -24.20 -7.66
C ILE A 415 2.91 -24.24 -9.14
N GLY A 416 3.04 -25.44 -9.71
CA GLY A 416 3.45 -25.63 -11.10
C GLY A 416 4.96 -25.46 -11.26
N GLY A 417 5.64 -26.49 -11.76
CA GLY A 417 7.07 -26.42 -12.04
C GLY A 417 7.36 -25.79 -13.39
N LYS A 418 8.14 -24.71 -13.41
CA LYS A 418 9.20 -24.58 -14.42
C LYS A 418 10.54 -24.91 -13.77
#